data_AF-A0A7V5YGN5-F1
#
_entry.id   AF-A0A7V5YGN5-F1
#
_cell.length_a   1.000
_cell.length_b   1.000
_cell.length_c   1.000
_cell.angle_alpha   90.00
_cell.angle_beta   90.00
_cell.angle_gamma   90.00
#
_symmetry.space_group_name_H-M   'P 1'
#
loop_
_entity.id
_entity.type
_entity.pdbx_description
1 polymer ?
#
loop_
_entity_poly.entity_id
_entity_poly.type
_entity_poly.pdbx_seq_one_letter_code
_entity_poly.pdbx_strand_id
1 'polypeptide(L)'
;MRIRALVGVACAFVLFAGLLAVAGDAVLTDHAPIVIGNNYEFTAENGVISGSGTIGDPYIIAGWKIDSGYSRYGISIHRTDRYFVIQDVRISGASQAGIFLSYVENGTVKNCDVSGNWIGIALNFASSNLIKECTLSANTDGIHLYFSHDNQLVDNTVVKNDTGIWLDASNSCHIIGNTLSTDHMGVYLDLGSQGNLLYSNVFMNNLHNAHSVDVNAWDKDGSGNYWSDWKAIDADGNGIWDSPYVIRSEGDQDNFPLVAPPEAKAKAKTTSSK
;
A
#
# COMPACT_ATOMS: atom_id res chain seq x y z
N MET A 1 -33.42 -38.56 -28.69
CA MET A 1 -33.47 -38.14 -27.27
C MET A 1 -32.08 -38.37 -26.68
N ARG A 2 -31.25 -37.32 -26.58
CA ARG A 2 -29.85 -37.40 -26.15
C ARG A 2 -29.76 -37.11 -24.65
N ILE A 3 -29.25 -38.05 -23.87
CA ILE A 3 -28.95 -37.85 -22.44
C ILE A 3 -27.48 -37.46 -22.33
N ARG A 4 -27.21 -36.26 -21.82
CA ARG A 4 -25.85 -35.75 -21.53
C ARG A 4 -25.44 -36.24 -20.14
N ALA A 5 -24.26 -36.86 -20.03
CA ALA A 5 -23.63 -37.18 -18.76
C ALA A 5 -23.01 -35.91 -18.16
N LEU A 6 -23.34 -35.64 -16.89
CA LEU A 6 -22.74 -34.58 -16.08
C LEU A 6 -21.45 -35.14 -15.45
N VAL A 7 -20.29 -34.58 -15.79
CA VAL A 7 -19.02 -34.88 -15.10
C VAL A 7 -18.92 -33.95 -13.90
N GLY A 8 -19.06 -34.51 -12.70
CA GLY A 8 -18.79 -33.80 -11.45
C GLY A 8 -17.29 -33.67 -11.22
N VAL A 9 -16.80 -32.43 -11.17
CA VAL A 9 -15.43 -32.13 -10.71
C VAL A 9 -15.44 -32.14 -9.20
N ALA A 10 -14.74 -33.10 -8.60
CA ALA A 10 -14.50 -33.14 -7.16
C ALA A 10 -13.30 -32.23 -6.84
N CYS A 11 -13.57 -31.07 -6.23
CA CYS A 11 -12.53 -30.21 -5.66
C CYS A 11 -11.98 -30.87 -4.39
N ALA A 12 -10.72 -31.34 -4.44
CA ALA A 12 -10.01 -31.81 -3.27
C ALA A 12 -9.57 -30.60 -2.42
N PHE A 13 -10.12 -30.46 -1.22
CA PHE A 13 -9.61 -29.54 -0.21
C PHE A 13 -8.34 -30.15 0.41
N VAL A 14 -7.18 -29.60 0.07
CA VAL A 14 -5.95 -29.87 0.81
C VAL A 14 -5.98 -29.01 2.08
N LEU A 15 -6.23 -29.66 3.22
CA LEU A 15 -6.10 -29.06 4.54
C LEU A 15 -4.61 -28.80 4.82
N PHE A 16 -4.17 -27.55 4.66
CA PHE A 16 -2.93 -27.09 5.28
C PHE A 16 -3.20 -26.88 6.78
N ALA A 17 -2.65 -27.75 7.60
CA ALA A 17 -2.52 -27.49 9.03
C ALA A 17 -1.51 -26.35 9.19
N GLY A 18 -2.03 -25.12 9.36
CA GLY A 18 -1.21 -23.96 9.64
C GLY A 18 -0.53 -24.10 11.00
N LEU A 19 0.79 -24.19 11.00
CA LEU A 19 1.59 -23.97 12.19
C LEU A 19 1.37 -22.51 12.60
N LEU A 20 0.71 -22.29 13.74
CA LEU A 20 0.62 -20.96 14.35
C LEU A 20 2.02 -20.53 14.78
N ALA A 21 2.74 -19.85 13.87
CA ALA A 21 3.89 -19.07 14.23
C ALA A 21 3.37 -17.87 15.04
N VAL A 22 3.64 -17.89 16.33
CA VAL A 22 3.50 -16.70 17.18
C VAL A 22 4.49 -15.68 16.63
N ALA A 23 3.99 -14.61 16.02
CA ALA A 23 4.80 -13.47 15.62
C ALA A 23 5.28 -12.75 16.89
N GLY A 24 6.38 -13.24 17.46
CA GLY A 24 7.25 -12.36 18.23
C GLY A 24 7.84 -11.33 17.27
N ASP A 25 8.00 -10.08 17.70
CA ASP A 25 8.73 -9.08 16.92
C ASP A 25 10.08 -9.69 16.53
N ALA A 26 10.22 -10.04 15.25
CA ALA A 26 11.46 -10.58 14.75
C ALA A 26 12.53 -9.50 14.94
N VAL A 27 13.60 -9.84 15.62
CA VAL A 27 14.72 -8.91 15.82
C VAL A 27 15.31 -8.61 14.44
N LEU A 28 15.17 -7.36 14.00
CA LEU A 28 15.75 -6.91 12.74
C LEU A 28 17.28 -6.85 12.84
N THR A 29 17.95 -7.22 11.75
CA THR A 29 19.41 -7.20 11.63
C THR A 29 19.84 -5.98 10.84
N ASP A 30 20.87 -5.26 11.32
CA ASP A 30 21.40 -4.12 10.57
C ASP A 30 21.96 -4.57 9.22
N HIS A 31 21.62 -3.84 8.16
CA HIS A 31 22.10 -4.09 6.80
C HIS A 31 22.44 -2.75 6.13
N ALA A 32 23.46 -2.75 5.28
CA ALA A 32 23.75 -1.61 4.41
C ALA A 32 22.61 -1.41 3.39
N PRO A 33 22.54 -0.28 2.68
CA PRO A 33 21.60 -0.15 1.57
C PRO A 33 21.70 -1.29 0.55
N ILE A 34 20.55 -1.77 0.08
CA ILE A 34 20.43 -2.88 -0.88
C ILE A 34 20.20 -2.34 -2.28
N VAL A 35 20.93 -2.88 -3.26
CA VAL A 35 20.77 -2.54 -4.67
C VAL A 35 20.60 -3.82 -5.48
N ILE A 36 19.50 -3.91 -6.23
CA ILE A 36 19.21 -4.97 -7.19
C ILE A 36 18.93 -4.29 -8.52
N GLY A 37 19.91 -4.28 -9.42
CA GLY A 37 19.86 -3.55 -10.68
C GLY A 37 19.11 -4.26 -11.82
N ASN A 38 18.89 -5.59 -11.69
CA ASN A 38 18.25 -6.45 -12.69
C ASN A 38 17.98 -7.87 -12.13
N ASN A 39 17.41 -8.73 -12.98
CA ASN A 39 17.04 -10.13 -12.68
C ASN A 39 18.17 -11.04 -12.14
N TYR A 40 19.44 -10.71 -12.35
CA TYR A 40 20.58 -11.55 -11.90
C TYR A 40 21.15 -11.12 -10.55
N GLU A 41 20.70 -9.99 -10.01
CA GLU A 41 21.23 -9.39 -8.79
C GLU A 41 20.40 -9.71 -7.54
N PHE A 42 19.40 -10.60 -7.67
CA PHE A 42 18.71 -11.17 -6.52
C PHE A 42 19.59 -12.24 -5.85
N THR A 43 20.56 -11.78 -5.06
CA THR A 43 21.55 -12.64 -4.38
C THR A 43 21.52 -12.42 -2.87
N ALA A 44 22.11 -13.36 -2.12
CA ALA A 44 22.25 -13.23 -0.67
C ALA A 44 23.09 -12.01 -0.24
N GLU A 45 24.06 -11.61 -1.06
CA GLU A 45 24.85 -10.38 -0.85
C GLU A 45 23.97 -9.13 -0.97
N ASN A 46 22.98 -9.16 -1.85
CA ASN A 46 22.00 -8.09 -2.02
C ASN A 46 20.74 -8.28 -1.15
N GLY A 47 20.91 -8.90 0.03
CA GLY A 47 19.88 -9.00 1.06
C GLY A 47 18.72 -9.98 0.76
N VAL A 48 18.83 -10.82 -0.28
CA VAL A 48 17.84 -11.87 -0.57
C VAL A 48 18.09 -13.07 0.35
N ILE A 49 17.09 -13.48 1.13
CA ILE A 49 17.22 -14.59 2.09
C ILE A 49 16.73 -15.92 1.55
N SER A 50 15.85 -15.91 0.54
CA SER A 50 15.30 -17.10 -0.10
C SER A 50 14.57 -16.76 -1.40
N GLY A 51 14.11 -17.80 -2.10
CA GLY A 51 13.29 -17.69 -3.31
C GLY A 51 14.06 -17.81 -4.63
N SER A 52 13.31 -17.98 -5.71
CA SER A 52 13.82 -18.12 -7.07
C SER A 52 13.23 -17.12 -8.07
N GLY A 53 12.39 -16.20 -7.60
CA GLY A 53 11.80 -15.14 -8.41
C GLY A 53 10.59 -15.57 -9.25
N THR A 54 9.96 -16.69 -8.90
CA THR A 54 8.73 -17.18 -9.55
C THR A 54 7.49 -16.83 -8.74
N ILE A 55 6.30 -16.89 -9.33
CA ILE A 55 5.04 -16.59 -8.60
C ILE A 55 4.82 -17.50 -7.37
N GLY A 56 5.25 -18.76 -7.45
CA GLY A 56 5.13 -19.72 -6.35
C GLY A 56 6.31 -19.71 -5.38
N ASP A 57 7.38 -19.01 -5.73
CA ASP A 57 8.63 -18.94 -4.96
C ASP A 57 9.34 -17.59 -5.24
N PRO A 58 8.74 -16.47 -4.79
CA PRO A 58 9.28 -15.13 -5.04
C PRO A 58 10.58 -14.93 -4.26
N TYR A 59 11.47 -14.06 -4.75
CA TYR A 59 12.62 -13.65 -3.95
C TYR A 59 12.17 -12.93 -2.67
N ILE A 60 12.73 -13.31 -1.52
CA ILE A 60 12.38 -12.73 -0.23
C ILE A 60 13.52 -11.84 0.28
N ILE A 61 13.21 -10.59 0.58
CA ILE A 61 14.09 -9.62 1.23
C ILE A 61 13.42 -9.26 2.56
N ALA A 62 13.95 -9.75 3.68
CA ALA A 62 13.26 -9.62 4.96
C ALA A 62 14.20 -9.58 6.17
N GLY A 63 13.70 -9.00 7.27
CA GLY A 63 14.39 -8.98 8.55
C GLY A 63 15.51 -7.94 8.65
N TRP A 64 15.53 -6.95 7.76
CA TRP A 64 16.58 -5.94 7.69
C TRP A 64 16.19 -4.64 8.37
N LYS A 65 17.15 -4.03 9.06
CA LYS A 65 17.14 -2.64 9.53
C LYS A 65 18.19 -1.86 8.76
N ILE A 66 17.76 -0.87 7.99
CA ILE A 66 18.63 -0.09 7.11
C ILE A 66 18.54 1.38 7.52
N ASP A 67 19.59 1.88 8.16
CA ASP A 67 19.83 3.31 8.27
C ASP A 67 20.68 3.73 7.07
N SER A 68 20.07 4.50 6.17
CA SER A 68 20.67 4.82 4.88
C SER A 68 21.77 5.88 5.02
N GLY A 69 21.85 6.61 6.15
CA GLY A 69 22.91 7.59 6.39
C GLY A 69 23.09 8.60 5.26
N TYR A 70 22.00 9.10 4.68
CA TYR A 70 21.94 9.96 3.50
C TYR A 70 22.29 9.31 2.14
N SER A 71 22.48 8.00 2.07
CA SER A 71 22.44 7.26 0.80
C SER A 71 21.12 7.55 0.07
N ARG A 72 21.15 7.53 -1.27
CA ARG A 72 19.95 7.85 -2.07
C ARG A 72 18.77 6.97 -1.71
N TYR A 73 19.03 5.66 -1.59
CA TYR A 73 18.01 4.66 -1.35
C TYR A 73 18.38 3.76 -0.18
N GLY A 74 17.38 3.27 0.55
CA GLY A 74 17.56 2.16 1.51
C GLY A 74 17.54 0.82 0.79
N ILE A 75 16.49 0.55 0.02
CA ILE A 75 16.42 -0.57 -0.94
C ILE A 75 16.08 -0.01 -2.32
N SER A 76 16.85 -0.34 -3.34
CA SER A 76 16.53 -0.01 -4.73
C SER A 76 16.48 -1.26 -5.59
N ILE A 77 15.36 -1.47 -6.28
CA ILE A 77 15.15 -2.57 -7.23
C ILE A 77 14.79 -1.98 -8.58
N HIS A 78 15.51 -2.43 -9.62
CA HIS A 78 15.38 -1.92 -10.98
C HIS A 78 15.20 -3.04 -12.00
N ARG A 79 14.42 -2.75 -13.05
CA ARG A 79 14.37 -3.53 -14.31
C ARG A 79 14.18 -5.02 -14.09
N THR A 80 13.08 -5.38 -13.44
CA THR A 80 12.74 -6.77 -13.15
C THR A 80 11.27 -7.05 -13.29
N ASP A 81 10.97 -8.20 -13.87
CA ASP A 81 9.66 -8.84 -13.94
C ASP A 81 9.54 -10.03 -12.96
N ARG A 82 10.63 -10.35 -12.25
CA ARG A 82 10.67 -11.41 -11.24
C ARG A 82 9.79 -11.05 -10.07
N TYR A 83 9.13 -12.06 -9.52
CA TYR A 83 8.34 -11.90 -8.31
C TYR A 83 9.27 -11.73 -7.12
N PHE A 84 9.05 -10.69 -6.32
CA PHE A 84 9.80 -10.45 -5.10
C PHE A 84 8.89 -9.93 -4.00
N VAL A 85 9.31 -10.16 -2.75
CA VAL A 85 8.65 -9.69 -1.55
C VAL A 85 9.68 -9.00 -0.66
N ILE A 86 9.51 -7.70 -0.46
CA ILE A 86 10.16 -6.96 0.62
C ILE A 86 9.21 -7.03 1.82
N GLN A 87 9.64 -7.64 2.92
CA GLN A 87 8.78 -7.75 4.10
C GLN A 87 9.53 -7.60 5.42
N ASP A 88 8.84 -7.10 6.45
CA ASP A 88 9.36 -7.05 7.81
C ASP A 88 10.73 -6.34 7.86
N VAL A 89 10.82 -5.17 7.20
CA VAL A 89 12.03 -4.33 7.18
C VAL A 89 11.76 -2.98 7.83
N ARG A 90 12.81 -2.38 8.41
CA ARG A 90 12.80 -0.99 8.89
C ARG A 90 13.81 -0.17 8.11
N ILE A 91 13.38 0.95 7.54
CA ILE A 91 14.23 1.81 6.71
C ILE A 91 14.11 3.27 7.13
N SER A 92 15.24 3.95 7.27
CA SER A 92 15.28 5.39 7.57
C SER A 92 16.47 6.12 6.94
N GLY A 93 16.39 7.44 6.91
CA GLY A 93 17.52 8.32 6.60
C GLY A 93 17.94 8.37 5.13
N ALA A 94 17.12 7.88 4.20
CA ALA A 94 17.42 7.94 2.77
C ALA A 94 17.20 9.35 2.22
N SER A 95 18.15 9.83 1.41
CA SER A 95 18.09 11.19 0.83
C SER A 95 17.14 11.31 -0.36
N GLN A 96 16.67 10.19 -0.93
CA GLN A 96 15.66 10.20 -2.00
C GLN A 96 14.48 9.27 -1.70
N ALA A 97 14.70 7.98 -1.46
CA ALA A 97 13.58 7.07 -1.14
C ALA A 97 14.00 5.94 -0.19
N GLY A 98 13.17 5.61 0.80
CA GLY A 98 13.41 4.43 1.63
C GLY A 98 13.42 3.14 0.79
N ILE A 99 12.37 2.96 -0.01
CA ILE A 99 12.27 1.89 -1.02
C ILE A 99 12.04 2.52 -2.39
N PHE A 100 12.91 2.23 -3.35
CA PHE A 100 12.81 2.70 -4.72
C PHE A 100 12.61 1.54 -5.69
N LEU A 101 11.47 1.53 -6.36
CA LEU A 101 11.06 0.51 -7.32
C LEU A 101 10.95 1.15 -8.70
N SER A 102 11.83 0.79 -9.64
CA SER A 102 11.87 1.44 -10.96
C SER A 102 11.94 0.47 -12.13
N TYR A 103 11.00 0.59 -13.09
CA TYR A 103 10.82 -0.39 -14.16
C TYR A 103 10.63 -1.81 -13.59
N VAL A 104 9.75 -1.95 -12.60
CA VAL A 104 9.48 -3.23 -11.94
C VAL A 104 8.03 -3.64 -12.05
N GLU A 105 7.82 -4.95 -12.13
CA GLU A 105 6.52 -5.59 -12.08
C GLU A 105 6.50 -6.69 -11.03
N ASN A 106 5.31 -7.06 -10.56
CA ASN A 106 5.08 -8.22 -9.67
C ASN A 106 5.77 -8.16 -8.30
N GLY A 107 6.12 -6.96 -7.83
CA GLY A 107 6.69 -6.73 -6.51
C GLY A 107 5.63 -6.64 -5.42
N THR A 108 5.93 -7.20 -4.24
CA THR A 108 5.16 -6.96 -3.01
C THR A 108 6.03 -6.30 -1.97
N VAL A 109 5.58 -5.18 -1.39
CA VAL A 109 6.17 -4.56 -0.21
C VAL A 109 5.16 -4.67 0.93
N LYS A 110 5.50 -5.35 2.03
CA LYS A 110 4.55 -5.55 3.13
C LYS A 110 5.14 -5.51 4.52
N ASN A 111 4.37 -5.06 5.50
CA ASN A 111 4.80 -5.03 6.90
C ASN A 111 6.13 -4.27 7.11
N CYS A 112 6.38 -3.23 6.33
CA CYS A 112 7.59 -2.42 6.43
C CYS A 112 7.35 -1.17 7.29
N ASP A 113 8.34 -0.74 8.05
CA ASP A 113 8.37 0.56 8.73
C ASP A 113 9.37 1.48 8.02
N VAL A 114 8.87 2.48 7.30
CA VAL A 114 9.69 3.36 6.44
C VAL A 114 9.50 4.80 6.87
N SER A 115 10.53 5.38 7.50
CA SER A 115 10.40 6.66 8.18
C SER A 115 11.58 7.61 8.04
N GLY A 116 11.34 8.92 8.03
CA GLY A 116 12.41 9.92 8.02
C GLY A 116 13.22 9.94 6.73
N ASN A 117 12.57 9.72 5.59
CA ASN A 117 13.16 9.76 4.25
C ASN A 117 12.58 10.93 3.44
N TRP A 118 13.18 11.26 2.30
CA TRP A 118 12.54 12.19 1.37
C TRP A 118 11.23 11.58 0.84
N ILE A 119 11.28 10.39 0.23
CA ILE A 119 10.09 9.57 -0.08
C ILE A 119 10.16 8.29 0.75
N GLY A 120 9.05 7.84 1.33
CA GLY A 120 8.98 6.52 1.98
C GLY A 120 9.15 5.41 0.94
N ILE A 121 8.16 5.24 0.07
CA ILE A 121 8.18 4.28 -1.04
C ILE A 121 7.91 5.00 -2.37
N ALA A 122 8.84 4.88 -3.32
CA ALA A 122 8.71 5.43 -4.66
C ALA A 122 8.58 4.33 -5.72
N LEU A 123 7.57 4.44 -6.58
CA LEU A 123 7.38 3.65 -7.78
C LEU A 123 7.59 4.53 -9.01
N ASN A 124 8.44 4.10 -9.93
CA ASN A 124 8.81 4.90 -11.10
C ASN A 124 8.80 4.04 -12.37
N PHE A 125 7.87 4.30 -13.28
CA PHE A 125 7.58 3.43 -14.43
C PHE A 125 7.31 1.97 -14.02
N ALA A 126 6.53 1.75 -12.96
CA ALA A 126 6.29 0.43 -12.38
C ALA A 126 4.79 0.06 -12.45
N SER A 127 4.49 -1.24 -12.58
CA SER A 127 3.09 -1.71 -12.66
C SER A 127 2.85 -3.04 -11.96
N SER A 128 1.59 -3.32 -11.63
CA SER A 128 1.19 -4.60 -11.00
C SER A 128 1.94 -4.91 -9.69
N ASN A 129 2.27 -3.88 -8.91
CA ASN A 129 2.88 -4.03 -7.59
C ASN A 129 1.86 -3.88 -6.47
N LEU A 130 2.15 -4.49 -5.33
CA LEU A 130 1.33 -4.43 -4.11
C LEU A 130 2.15 -3.84 -2.96
N ILE A 131 1.72 -2.69 -2.42
CA ILE A 131 2.24 -2.13 -1.17
C ILE A 131 1.15 -2.29 -0.12
N LYS A 132 1.40 -3.08 0.92
CA LYS A 132 0.37 -3.38 1.92
C LYS A 132 0.86 -3.46 3.36
N GLU A 133 0.00 -3.05 4.30
CA GLU A 133 0.27 -3.20 5.74
C GLU A 133 1.59 -2.52 6.19
N CYS A 134 2.09 -1.54 5.42
CA CYS A 134 3.27 -0.77 5.76
C CYS A 134 2.93 0.43 6.63
N THR A 135 3.89 0.89 7.43
CA THR A 135 3.84 2.16 8.16
C THR A 135 4.81 3.15 7.52
N LEU A 136 4.30 4.27 7.00
CA LEU A 136 5.05 5.30 6.30
C LEU A 136 4.94 6.59 7.09
N SER A 137 6.02 6.98 7.77
CA SER A 137 5.93 8.10 8.73
C SER A 137 7.06 9.12 8.66
N ALA A 138 6.73 10.40 8.87
CA ALA A 138 7.72 11.48 8.90
C ALA A 138 8.61 11.53 7.64
N ASN A 139 8.06 11.21 6.47
CA ASN A 139 8.72 11.43 5.18
C ASN A 139 8.21 12.74 4.56
N THR A 140 8.88 13.28 3.53
CA THR A 140 8.25 14.34 2.73
C THR A 140 7.04 13.77 1.99
N ASP A 141 7.25 12.70 1.21
CA ASP A 141 6.17 11.92 0.60
C ASP A 141 6.10 10.53 1.26
N GLY A 142 4.93 10.06 1.68
CA GLY A 142 4.76 8.71 2.22
C GLY A 142 4.94 7.65 1.13
N ILE A 143 4.08 7.70 0.11
CA ILE A 143 4.12 6.85 -1.09
C ILE A 143 3.98 7.74 -2.33
N HIS A 144 4.90 7.61 -3.29
CA HIS A 144 4.89 8.38 -4.54
C HIS A 144 4.93 7.45 -5.76
N LEU A 145 3.93 7.53 -6.63
CA LEU A 145 3.87 6.85 -7.92
C LEU A 145 4.10 7.85 -9.05
N TYR A 146 5.12 7.61 -9.87
CA TYR A 146 5.44 8.41 -11.06
C TYR A 146 5.34 7.53 -12.31
N PHE A 147 4.44 7.88 -13.23
CA PHE A 147 4.15 7.09 -14.44
C PHE A 147 3.95 5.59 -14.15
N SER A 148 3.29 5.28 -13.04
CA SER A 148 3.22 3.92 -12.49
C SER A 148 1.77 3.47 -12.36
N HIS A 149 1.38 2.47 -13.15
CA HIS A 149 -0.02 2.11 -13.39
C HIS A 149 -0.39 0.78 -12.74
N ASP A 150 -1.68 0.53 -12.53
CA ASP A 150 -2.18 -0.79 -12.12
C ASP A 150 -1.55 -1.30 -10.80
N ASN A 151 -1.19 -0.39 -9.89
CA ASN A 151 -0.61 -0.72 -8.59
C ASN A 151 -1.67 -0.70 -7.49
N GLN A 152 -1.43 -1.44 -6.41
CA GLN A 152 -2.34 -1.56 -5.28
C GLN A 152 -1.67 -1.08 -3.99
N LEU A 153 -2.28 -0.10 -3.33
CA LEU A 153 -1.88 0.41 -2.02
C LEU A 153 -2.97 0.02 -1.02
N VAL A 154 -2.70 -0.96 -0.15
CA VAL A 154 -3.73 -1.61 0.66
C VAL A 154 -3.41 -1.64 2.14
N ASP A 155 -4.32 -1.19 3.00
CA ASP A 155 -4.20 -1.29 4.46
C ASP A 155 -2.90 -0.68 5.03
N ASN A 156 -2.34 0.36 4.39
CA ASN A 156 -1.15 1.06 4.89
C ASN A 156 -1.52 2.12 5.92
N THR A 157 -0.61 2.37 6.86
CA THR A 157 -0.66 3.52 7.78
C THR A 157 0.30 4.58 7.30
N VAL A 158 -0.23 5.69 6.78
CA VAL A 158 0.51 6.83 6.27
C VAL A 158 0.28 7.99 7.25
N VAL A 159 1.36 8.48 7.88
CA VAL A 159 1.21 9.38 9.03
C VAL A 159 2.32 10.41 9.15
N LYS A 160 1.96 11.69 9.33
CA LYS A 160 2.90 12.81 9.52
C LYS A 160 3.86 13.02 8.35
N ASN A 161 3.39 12.85 7.13
CA ASN A 161 4.12 13.20 5.92
C ASN A 161 3.66 14.58 5.40
N ASP A 162 4.45 15.19 4.52
CA ASP A 162 4.01 16.41 3.83
C ASP A 162 2.89 16.03 2.83
N THR A 163 3.14 15.02 1.99
CA THR A 163 2.11 14.35 1.19
C THR A 163 2.04 12.88 1.57
N GLY A 164 0.87 12.38 1.94
CA GLY A 164 0.68 10.98 2.32
C GLY A 164 0.87 10.04 1.12
N ILE A 165 0.00 10.16 0.12
CA ILE A 165 0.06 9.40 -1.13
C ILE A 165 -0.03 10.36 -2.31
N TRP A 166 0.96 10.33 -3.19
CA TRP A 166 1.02 11.13 -4.41
C TRP A 166 1.05 10.23 -5.66
N LEU A 167 0.09 10.43 -6.55
CA LEU A 167 0.10 9.88 -7.91
C LEU A 167 0.38 11.01 -8.92
N ASP A 168 1.47 10.86 -9.66
CA ASP A 168 1.89 11.71 -10.78
C ASP A 168 1.81 10.88 -12.07
N ALA A 169 0.91 11.28 -12.98
CA ALA A 169 0.63 10.60 -14.25
C ALA A 169 0.43 9.07 -14.09
N SER A 170 -0.28 8.67 -13.05
CA SER A 170 -0.43 7.27 -12.62
C SER A 170 -1.91 6.88 -12.58
N ASN A 171 -2.26 5.82 -13.30
CA ASN A 171 -3.65 5.46 -13.60
C ASN A 171 -4.00 4.05 -13.14
N SER A 172 -5.30 3.77 -13.03
CA SER A 172 -5.84 2.45 -12.71
C SER A 172 -5.28 1.84 -11.41
N CYS A 173 -4.83 2.69 -10.49
CA CYS A 173 -4.33 2.24 -9.19
C CYS A 173 -5.47 2.11 -8.18
N HIS A 174 -5.32 1.17 -7.25
CA HIS A 174 -6.29 0.93 -6.19
C HIS A 174 -5.70 1.33 -4.84
N ILE A 175 -6.35 2.28 -4.16
CA ILE A 175 -5.94 2.80 -2.86
C ILE A 175 -7.04 2.43 -1.87
N ILE A 176 -6.84 1.36 -1.10
CA ILE A 176 -7.92 0.69 -0.37
C ILE A 176 -7.55 0.52 1.09
N GLY A 177 -8.44 0.89 2.01
CA GLY A 177 -8.25 0.55 3.43
C GLY A 177 -7.10 1.27 4.12
N ASN A 178 -6.49 2.28 3.47
CA ASN A 178 -5.35 2.98 4.04
C ASN A 178 -5.82 3.97 5.11
N THR A 179 -5.03 4.13 6.17
CA THR A 179 -5.20 5.19 7.15
C THR A 179 -4.19 6.29 6.87
N LEU A 180 -4.67 7.45 6.40
CA LEU A 180 -3.89 8.65 6.15
C LEU A 180 -4.20 9.65 7.23
N SER A 181 -3.20 10.00 8.04
CA SER A 181 -3.46 10.80 9.23
C SER A 181 -2.37 11.79 9.59
N THR A 182 -2.78 12.99 9.99
CA THR A 182 -1.86 14.08 10.35
C THR A 182 -0.82 14.40 9.27
N ASP A 183 -1.15 14.12 8.01
CA ASP A 183 -0.37 14.55 6.84
C ASP A 183 -0.77 15.98 6.43
N HIS A 184 0.11 16.76 5.79
CA HIS A 184 -0.33 18.06 5.26
C HIS A 184 -1.31 17.90 4.09
N MET A 185 -1.03 16.96 3.18
CA MET A 185 -1.94 16.51 2.14
C MET A 185 -2.12 14.99 2.26
N GLY A 186 -3.34 14.49 2.39
CA GLY A 186 -3.60 13.04 2.48
C GLY A 186 -3.30 12.35 1.15
N VAL A 187 -4.15 12.58 0.15
CA VAL A 187 -3.97 12.08 -1.23
C VAL A 187 -3.85 13.24 -2.22
N TYR A 188 -2.86 13.19 -3.10
CA TYR A 188 -2.66 14.15 -4.18
C TYR A 188 -2.61 13.41 -5.53
N LEU A 189 -3.61 13.61 -6.38
CA LEU A 189 -3.70 13.01 -7.73
C LEU A 189 -3.51 14.10 -8.79
N ASP A 190 -2.36 14.11 -9.45
CA ASP A 190 -1.96 15.18 -10.38
C ASP A 190 -1.56 14.63 -11.76
N LEU A 191 -1.38 15.54 -12.72
CA LEU A 191 -0.78 15.30 -14.04
C LEU A 191 -1.47 14.20 -14.86
N GLY A 192 -2.80 14.18 -14.88
CA GLY A 192 -3.56 13.22 -15.69
C GLY A 192 -3.86 11.91 -14.98
N SER A 193 -3.61 11.79 -13.67
CA SER A 193 -3.89 10.59 -12.88
C SER A 193 -5.39 10.33 -12.79
N GLN A 194 -5.87 9.38 -13.59
CA GLN A 194 -7.28 9.08 -13.80
C GLN A 194 -7.61 7.59 -13.65
N GLY A 195 -8.90 7.29 -13.45
CA GLY A 195 -9.37 5.91 -13.33
C GLY A 195 -8.83 5.17 -12.11
N ASN A 196 -8.30 5.90 -11.12
CA ASN A 196 -7.90 5.34 -9.85
C ASN A 196 -9.15 5.13 -8.98
N LEU A 197 -9.06 4.12 -8.11
CA LEU A 197 -10.15 3.70 -7.24
C LEU A 197 -9.72 3.81 -5.77
N LEU A 198 -10.41 4.66 -5.02
CA LEU A 198 -10.10 4.99 -3.64
C LEU A 198 -11.32 4.74 -2.74
N TYR A 199 -11.32 3.69 -1.93
CA TYR A 199 -12.45 3.41 -1.04
C TYR A 199 -12.00 2.73 0.26
N SER A 200 -12.85 2.84 1.29
CA SER A 200 -12.58 2.35 2.65
C SER A 200 -11.32 2.94 3.28
N ASN A 201 -10.80 4.06 2.78
CA ASN A 201 -9.69 4.76 3.41
C ASN A 201 -10.19 5.64 4.56
N VAL A 202 -9.28 5.98 5.46
CA VAL A 202 -9.51 6.85 6.62
C VAL A 202 -8.64 8.09 6.45
N PHE A 203 -9.26 9.24 6.23
CA PHE A 203 -8.62 10.55 6.21
C PHE A 203 -8.84 11.24 7.55
N MET A 204 -7.79 11.27 8.39
CA MET A 204 -7.92 11.69 9.78
C MET A 204 -6.95 12.82 10.16
N ASN A 205 -7.48 14.00 10.45
CA ASN A 205 -6.71 15.16 10.89
C ASN A 205 -5.59 15.57 9.90
N ASN A 206 -5.78 15.35 8.60
CA ASN A 206 -4.90 15.92 7.59
C ASN A 206 -5.23 17.40 7.41
N LEU A 207 -4.25 18.24 7.03
CA LEU A 207 -4.54 19.65 6.74
C LEU A 207 -5.42 19.78 5.49
N HIS A 208 -5.14 18.97 4.48
CA HIS A 208 -5.97 18.74 3.30
C HIS A 208 -6.14 17.24 3.10
N ASN A 209 -7.37 16.73 3.00
CA ASN A 209 -7.58 15.29 2.89
C ASN A 209 -7.24 14.74 1.51
N ALA A 210 -7.74 15.39 0.46
CA ALA A 210 -7.60 14.92 -0.90
C ALA A 210 -7.60 16.07 -1.91
N HIS A 211 -6.88 15.88 -3.00
CA HIS A 211 -6.93 16.71 -4.19
C HIS A 211 -6.85 15.82 -5.43
N SER A 212 -7.60 16.17 -6.47
CA SER A 212 -7.57 15.48 -7.75
C SER A 212 -7.69 16.46 -8.90
N VAL A 213 -6.85 16.29 -9.93
CA VAL A 213 -6.86 17.06 -11.18
C VAL A 213 -7.68 16.40 -12.28
N ASP A 214 -8.05 15.14 -12.14
CA ASP A 214 -8.89 14.41 -13.11
C ASP A 214 -9.91 13.52 -12.39
N VAL A 215 -10.83 12.90 -13.13
CA VAL A 215 -11.90 12.11 -12.53
C VAL A 215 -11.35 10.78 -12.00
N ASN A 216 -11.60 10.53 -10.72
CA ASN A 216 -11.28 9.28 -10.03
C ASN A 216 -12.52 8.78 -9.28
N ALA A 217 -12.54 7.49 -8.95
CA ALA A 217 -13.63 6.87 -8.18
C ALA A 217 -13.27 6.87 -6.69
N TRP A 218 -14.13 7.48 -5.86
CA TRP A 218 -13.93 7.60 -4.41
C TRP A 218 -14.85 6.71 -3.58
N ASP A 219 -15.57 5.82 -4.26
CA ASP A 219 -16.46 4.86 -3.64
C ASP A 219 -16.61 3.62 -4.53
N LYS A 220 -17.06 2.52 -3.91
CA LYS A 220 -17.33 1.26 -4.60
C LYS A 220 -18.46 0.51 -3.91
N ASP A 221 -19.36 -0.03 -4.72
CA ASP A 221 -20.44 -0.93 -4.27
C ASP A 221 -21.26 -0.35 -3.10
N GLY A 222 -21.49 0.98 -3.11
CA GLY A 222 -22.25 1.68 -2.07
C GLY A 222 -21.46 2.00 -0.80
N SER A 223 -20.12 1.96 -0.83
CA SER A 223 -19.27 2.32 0.30
C SER A 223 -18.09 3.19 -0.15
N GLY A 224 -17.87 4.27 0.58
CA GLY A 224 -16.81 5.24 0.33
C GLY A 224 -15.70 5.22 1.37
N ASN A 225 -15.19 6.40 1.69
CA ASN A 225 -14.12 6.66 2.64
C ASN A 225 -14.65 7.37 3.89
N TYR A 226 -13.86 7.34 4.96
CA TYR A 226 -14.10 8.16 6.15
C TYR A 226 -13.30 9.46 6.08
N TRP A 227 -13.97 10.58 6.34
CA TRP A 227 -13.41 11.93 6.30
C TRP A 227 -13.63 12.62 7.65
N SER A 228 -12.56 12.83 8.42
CA SER A 228 -12.67 13.35 9.79
C SER A 228 -13.21 14.78 9.91
N ASP A 229 -13.16 15.55 8.83
CA ASP A 229 -13.68 16.92 8.72
C ASP A 229 -15.11 16.97 8.14
N TRP A 230 -15.67 15.82 7.75
CA TRP A 230 -16.99 15.75 7.13
C TRP A 230 -18.06 15.27 8.10
N LYS A 231 -19.22 15.91 8.02
CA LYS A 231 -20.41 15.49 8.74
C LYS A 231 -21.66 15.93 7.98
N ALA A 232 -22.59 15.01 7.78
CA ALA A 232 -23.88 15.28 7.17
C ALA A 232 -25.01 14.63 7.98
N ILE A 233 -26.17 14.44 7.33
CA ILE A 233 -27.29 13.67 7.87
C ILE A 233 -27.10 12.22 7.42
N ASP A 234 -27.33 11.27 8.33
CA ASP A 234 -27.54 9.85 8.06
C ASP A 234 -28.97 9.55 8.51
N ALA A 235 -29.93 9.66 7.59
CA ALA A 235 -31.36 9.62 7.89
C ALA A 235 -31.90 8.20 8.01
N ASP A 236 -31.30 7.23 7.32
CA ASP A 236 -31.69 5.83 7.36
C ASP A 236 -30.89 5.00 8.39
N GLY A 237 -29.84 5.58 8.97
CA GLY A 237 -29.01 4.97 10.03
C GLY A 237 -28.12 3.85 9.52
N ASN A 238 -27.77 3.87 8.22
CA ASN A 238 -26.99 2.81 7.59
C ASN A 238 -25.47 2.95 7.81
N GLY A 239 -25.00 4.03 8.45
CA GLY A 239 -23.58 4.29 8.71
C GLY A 239 -22.86 5.00 7.55
N ILE A 240 -23.60 5.51 6.57
CA ILE A 240 -23.15 6.31 5.44
C ILE A 240 -23.85 7.66 5.51
N TRP A 241 -23.14 8.74 5.20
CA TRP A 241 -23.73 10.06 5.08
C TRP A 241 -24.56 10.19 3.80
N ASP A 242 -25.77 10.75 3.91
CA ASP A 242 -26.70 10.96 2.78
C ASP A 242 -26.26 12.07 1.80
N SER A 243 -25.14 12.75 2.09
CA SER A 243 -24.58 13.81 1.26
C SER A 243 -23.15 13.48 0.85
N PRO A 244 -22.81 13.64 -0.44
CA PRO A 244 -21.48 13.30 -0.95
C PRO A 244 -20.41 14.23 -0.40
N TYR A 245 -19.18 13.71 -0.29
CA TYR A 245 -17.99 14.52 -0.01
C TYR A 245 -17.34 14.88 -1.35
N VAL A 246 -17.41 16.16 -1.73
CA VAL A 246 -16.87 16.65 -3.01
C VAL A 246 -15.37 16.87 -2.89
N ILE A 247 -14.59 16.27 -3.79
CA ILE A 247 -13.12 16.43 -3.82
C ILE A 247 -12.76 17.67 -4.60
N ARG A 248 -13.16 17.71 -5.88
CA ARG A 248 -12.94 18.87 -6.76
C ARG A 248 -14.23 19.49 -7.28
N SER A 249 -15.13 18.66 -7.80
CA SER A 249 -16.35 19.09 -8.48
C SER A 249 -17.37 17.95 -8.53
N GLU A 250 -18.60 18.25 -8.95
CA GLU A 250 -19.61 17.21 -9.22
C GLU A 250 -19.04 16.16 -10.18
N GLY A 251 -19.11 14.88 -9.80
CA GLY A 251 -18.54 13.75 -10.54
C GLY A 251 -17.14 13.30 -10.07
N ASP A 252 -16.42 14.11 -9.31
CA ASP A 252 -15.19 13.75 -8.59
C ASP A 252 -15.42 13.95 -7.09
N GLN A 253 -16.14 12.98 -6.53
CA GLN A 253 -16.69 13.00 -5.18
C GLN A 253 -16.83 11.59 -4.65
N ASP A 254 -16.79 11.46 -3.33
CA ASP A 254 -17.21 10.25 -2.62
C ASP A 254 -18.74 10.32 -2.40
N ASN A 255 -19.47 9.42 -3.05
CA ASN A 255 -20.93 9.38 -2.97
C ASN A 255 -21.46 8.66 -1.72
N PHE A 256 -20.60 7.89 -1.04
CA PHE A 256 -20.99 7.08 0.10
C PHE A 256 -20.01 7.29 1.27
N PRO A 257 -19.79 8.54 1.74
CA PRO A 257 -18.82 8.79 2.78
C PRO A 257 -19.28 8.20 4.11
N LEU A 258 -18.36 7.57 4.83
CA LEU A 258 -18.66 6.80 6.02
C LEU A 258 -18.85 7.69 7.26
N VAL A 259 -19.80 7.33 8.13
CA VAL A 259 -20.08 8.02 9.40
C VAL A 259 -18.96 7.79 10.43
N ALA A 260 -18.32 6.63 10.37
CA ALA A 260 -17.23 6.24 11.26
C ALA A 260 -16.08 5.60 10.46
N PRO A 261 -14.84 5.63 10.97
CA PRO A 261 -13.75 4.87 10.36
C PRO A 261 -14.15 3.39 10.28
N PRO A 262 -13.84 2.69 9.17
CA PRO A 262 -13.95 1.24 9.13
C PRO A 262 -13.22 0.64 10.33
N GLU A 263 -13.79 -0.38 10.95
CA GLU A 263 -13.11 -1.08 12.05
C GLU A 263 -11.71 -1.46 11.58
N ALA A 264 -10.69 -0.97 12.28
CA ALA A 264 -9.34 -1.40 12.04
C ALA A 264 -9.34 -2.92 12.13
N LYS A 265 -8.96 -3.63 11.05
CA LYS A 265 -8.79 -5.08 11.08
C LYS A 265 -7.91 -5.38 12.29
N ALA A 266 -8.53 -5.91 13.35
CA ALA A 266 -7.86 -6.04 14.62
C ALA A 266 -6.60 -6.87 14.39
N LYS A 267 -5.41 -6.24 14.49
CA LYS A 267 -4.20 -7.00 14.78
C LYS A 267 -4.56 -7.79 16.02
N ALA A 268 -4.57 -9.12 15.94
CA ALA A 268 -4.84 -9.97 17.09
C ALA A 268 -3.84 -9.63 18.20
N LYS A 269 -4.22 -8.67 19.04
CA LYS A 269 -3.53 -8.23 20.24
C LYS A 269 -4.42 -8.65 21.39
N THR A 270 -4.33 -9.92 21.74
CA THR A 270 -4.79 -10.37 23.06
C THR A 270 -3.82 -9.84 24.09
N THR A 271 -4.23 -8.79 24.79
CA THR A 271 -3.69 -8.40 26.09
C THR A 271 -3.92 -9.54 27.08
N SER A 272 -2.88 -10.25 27.51
CA SER A 272 -2.95 -11.03 28.74
C SER A 272 -2.65 -10.11 29.92
N SER A 273 -3.68 -9.72 30.68
CA SER A 273 -3.48 -9.20 32.02
C SER A 273 -3.46 -10.36 33.01
N LYS A 274 -2.29 -10.52 33.64
CA LYS A 274 -1.96 -11.11 34.96
C LYS A 274 -2.64 -12.41 35.40
#